data_AF-A0A847XRL8-F1
#
_entry.id   AF-A0A847XRL8-F1
#
_cell.length_a   1.000
_cell.length_b   1.000
_cell.length_c   1.000
_cell.angle_alpha   90.00
_cell.angle_beta   90.00
_cell.angle_gamma   90.00
#
_symmetry.space_group_name_H-M   'P 1'
#
loop_
_entity.id
_entity.type
_entity.pdbx_description
1 polymer ?
#
loop_
_entity_poly.entity_id
_entity_poly.type
_entity_poly.pdbx_seq_one_letter_code
_entity_poly.pdbx_strand_id
1 'polypeptide(L)'
;MSINKNALIRYQVLDRCFRNPGRMYFLEDLLEECNKALTDLDLDSKGIQRRQLFDDIRFMESEAGWSIPLSKIRYGRKVYYRYEDLSFSINNQPLNASEAEQIKSALRIISRFSGTPQFEWVNEMIPMLESKFGLIERKSEIISFESNIDLKGLHFLNPLFNAIVNERVLLVKYKDFRSSESYEITFHPYYLKQY
;
A
#
# COMPACT_ATOMS: atom_id res chain seq x y z
N MET A 1 -19.31 5.09 17.11
CA MET A 1 -18.51 4.68 15.93
C MET A 1 -18.57 5.80 14.90
N SER A 2 -17.46 6.16 14.23
CA SER A 2 -17.47 7.30 13.31
C SER A 2 -18.37 6.99 12.10
N ILE A 3 -19.34 7.87 11.86
CA ILE A 3 -20.36 7.80 10.78
C ILE A 3 -19.71 7.52 9.41
N ASN A 4 -18.45 7.90 9.24
CA ASN A 4 -17.66 7.72 8.03
C ASN A 4 -17.32 6.26 7.67
N LYS A 5 -17.05 5.37 8.66
CA LYS A 5 -16.64 3.99 8.35
C LYS A 5 -17.79 3.19 7.73
N ASN A 6 -18.99 3.34 8.27
CA ASN A 6 -20.19 2.67 7.76
C ASN A 6 -20.59 3.22 6.39
N ALA A 7 -20.36 4.52 6.12
CA ALA A 7 -20.58 5.09 4.79
C ALA A 7 -19.62 4.50 3.74
N LEU A 8 -18.33 4.42 4.06
CA LEU A 8 -17.32 3.85 3.17
C LEU A 8 -17.63 2.40 2.77
N ILE A 9 -18.06 1.58 3.74
CA ILE A 9 -18.44 0.18 3.48
C ILE A 9 -19.59 0.12 2.47
N ARG A 10 -20.62 0.95 2.65
CA ARG A 10 -21.76 0.98 1.71
C ARG A 10 -21.33 1.39 0.31
N TYR A 11 -20.45 2.39 0.17
CA TYR A 11 -19.92 2.79 -1.14
C TYR A 11 -19.15 1.65 -1.82
N GLN A 12 -18.35 0.89 -1.06
CA GLN A 12 -17.63 -0.27 -1.59
C GLN A 12 -18.56 -1.42 -2.03
N VAL A 13 -19.65 -1.65 -1.28
CA VAL A 13 -20.66 -2.65 -1.65
C VAL A 13 -21.40 -2.21 -2.91
N LEU A 14 -21.82 -0.96 -2.99
CA LEU A 14 -22.48 -0.39 -4.15
C LEU A 14 -21.59 -0.47 -5.40
N ASP A 15 -20.32 -0.09 -5.29
CA ASP A 15 -19.33 -0.20 -6.37
C ASP A 15 -19.22 -1.62 -6.93
N ARG A 16 -19.17 -2.63 -6.04
CA ARG A 16 -19.14 -4.04 -6.43
C ARG A 16 -20.43 -4.47 -7.13
N CYS A 17 -21.58 -4.04 -6.63
CA CYS A 17 -22.88 -4.38 -7.21
C CYS A 17 -23.02 -3.78 -8.61
N PHE A 18 -22.65 -2.50 -8.78
CA PHE A 18 -22.73 -1.81 -10.06
C PHE A 18 -21.79 -2.37 -11.13
N ARG A 19 -20.65 -2.94 -10.73
CA ARG A 19 -19.70 -3.59 -11.65
C ARG A 19 -20.13 -4.99 -12.10
N ASN A 20 -21.02 -5.68 -11.38
CA ASN A 20 -21.29 -7.09 -11.63
C ASN A 20 -22.10 -7.32 -12.93
N PRO A 21 -21.52 -7.99 -13.95
CA PRO A 21 -22.26 -8.30 -15.18
C PRO A 21 -23.27 -9.46 -15.01
N GLY A 22 -23.03 -10.36 -14.06
CA GLY A 22 -23.77 -11.61 -13.87
C GLY A 22 -25.06 -11.50 -13.07
N ARG A 23 -25.28 -10.38 -12.35
CA ARG A 23 -26.54 -10.11 -11.62
C ARG A 23 -27.07 -8.72 -11.96
N MET A 24 -28.39 -8.62 -12.07
CA MET A 24 -29.10 -7.34 -12.15
C MET A 24 -29.47 -6.92 -10.73
N TYR A 25 -28.88 -5.84 -10.23
CA TYR A 25 -29.17 -5.33 -8.88
C TYR A 25 -30.27 -4.27 -8.94
N PHE A 26 -31.45 -4.61 -8.43
CA PHE A 26 -32.52 -3.66 -8.21
C PHE A 26 -32.33 -2.96 -6.87
N LEU A 27 -33.10 -1.90 -6.60
CA LEU A 27 -32.98 -1.10 -5.38
C LEU A 27 -33.01 -1.96 -4.10
N GLU A 28 -33.91 -2.96 -4.05
CA GLU A 28 -34.02 -3.85 -2.89
C GLU A 28 -32.80 -4.75 -2.73
N ASP A 29 -32.25 -5.26 -3.83
CA ASP A 29 -31.03 -6.07 -3.79
C ASP A 29 -29.86 -5.24 -3.24
N LEU A 30 -29.71 -3.99 -3.71
CA LEU A 30 -28.65 -3.09 -3.22
C LEU A 30 -28.80 -2.80 -1.73
N LEU A 31 -30.03 -2.60 -1.26
CA LEU A 31 -30.32 -2.38 0.15
C LEU A 31 -29.95 -3.60 1.00
N GLU A 32 -30.30 -4.80 0.52
CA GLU A 32 -30.00 -6.06 1.19
C GLU A 32 -28.49 -6.30 1.26
N GLU A 33 -27.75 -6.13 0.16
CA GLU A 33 -26.29 -6.32 0.14
C GLU A 33 -25.59 -5.32 1.08
N CYS A 34 -26.03 -4.05 1.10
CA CYS A 34 -25.49 -3.05 2.01
C CYS A 34 -25.76 -3.40 3.47
N ASN A 35 -26.98 -3.84 3.80
CA ASN A 35 -27.34 -4.21 5.16
C ASN A 35 -26.60 -5.46 5.63
N LYS A 36 -26.47 -6.46 4.76
CA LYS A 36 -25.68 -7.66 5.03
C LYS A 36 -24.23 -7.31 5.37
N ALA A 37 -23.58 -6.48 4.55
CA ALA A 37 -22.20 -6.05 4.80
C ALA A 37 -22.03 -5.26 6.11
N LEU A 38 -23.04 -4.48 6.52
CA LEU A 38 -23.03 -3.77 7.79
C LEU A 38 -23.22 -4.72 8.98
N THR A 39 -24.11 -5.71 8.87
CA THR A 39 -24.34 -6.72 9.92
C THR A 39 -23.15 -7.66 10.08
N ASP A 40 -22.48 -8.02 8.98
CA ASP A 40 -21.26 -8.84 9.02
C ASP A 40 -20.12 -8.16 9.80
N LEU A 41 -20.09 -6.82 9.80
CA LEU A 41 -19.07 -6.04 10.51
C LEU A 41 -19.47 -5.69 11.96
N ASP A 42 -20.77 -5.51 12.20
CA ASP A 42 -21.33 -5.18 13.50
C ASP A 42 -22.70 -5.88 13.65
N LEU A 43 -22.75 -6.91 14.51
CA LEU A 43 -23.94 -7.74 14.71
C LEU A 43 -25.13 -6.93 15.25
N ASP A 44 -24.88 -5.81 15.94
CA ASP A 44 -25.91 -4.91 16.47
C ASP A 44 -26.32 -3.82 15.45
N SER A 45 -25.82 -3.89 14.22
CA SER A 45 -26.14 -2.93 13.16
C SER A 45 -27.63 -2.97 12.81
N LYS A 46 -28.27 -1.81 12.89
CA LYS A 46 -29.66 -1.60 12.44
C LYS A 46 -29.79 -1.50 10.91
N GLY A 47 -28.67 -1.58 10.19
CA GLY A 47 -28.62 -1.37 8.75
C GLY A 47 -29.03 0.05 8.34
N ILE A 48 -29.36 0.20 7.07
CA ILE A 48 -29.86 1.41 6.43
C ILE A 48 -31.21 1.16 5.77
N GLN A 49 -31.90 2.26 5.48
CA GLN A 49 -33.18 2.28 4.76
C GLN A 49 -33.00 2.87 3.36
N ARG A 50 -34.03 2.73 2.51
CA ARG A 50 -34.04 3.23 1.13
C ARG A 50 -33.61 4.69 1.00
N ARG A 51 -34.02 5.56 1.93
CA ARG A 51 -33.64 6.98 1.92
C ARG A 51 -32.11 7.16 1.95
N GLN A 52 -31.45 6.50 2.89
CA GLN A 52 -29.99 6.56 3.00
C GLN A 52 -29.32 5.96 1.76
N LEU A 53 -29.84 4.85 1.22
CA LEU A 53 -29.33 4.26 -0.01
C LEU A 53 -29.39 5.24 -1.19
N PHE A 54 -30.49 5.98 -1.33
CA PHE A 54 -30.60 7.02 -2.36
C PHE A 54 -29.62 8.17 -2.14
N ASP A 55 -29.46 8.62 -0.89
CA ASP A 55 -28.50 9.68 -0.54
C ASP A 55 -27.05 9.23 -0.84
N ASP A 56 -26.72 7.96 -0.56
CA ASP A 56 -25.42 7.38 -0.87
C ASP A 56 -25.16 7.31 -2.38
N ILE A 57 -26.13 6.81 -3.16
CA ILE A 57 -26.03 6.75 -4.63
C ILE A 57 -25.87 8.17 -5.19
N ARG A 58 -26.66 9.13 -4.71
CA ARG A 58 -26.58 10.53 -5.13
C ARG A 58 -25.22 11.15 -4.79
N PHE A 59 -24.66 10.82 -3.63
CA PHE A 59 -23.33 11.25 -3.25
C PHE A 59 -22.26 10.66 -4.19
N MET A 60 -22.34 9.36 -4.51
CA MET A 60 -21.42 8.73 -5.45
C MET A 60 -21.50 9.32 -6.87
N GLU A 61 -22.72 9.67 -7.33
CA GLU A 61 -22.96 10.36 -8.62
C GLU A 61 -22.44 11.82 -8.63
N SER A 62 -22.21 12.44 -7.47
CA SER A 62 -21.76 13.83 -7.36
C SER A 62 -20.25 14.00 -7.57
N GLU A 63 -19.83 15.23 -7.92
CA GLU A 63 -18.41 15.61 -8.02
C GLU A 63 -17.65 15.45 -6.69
N ALA A 64 -18.33 15.67 -5.56
CA ALA A 64 -17.74 15.49 -4.23
C ALA A 64 -17.55 14.01 -3.83
N GLY A 65 -18.18 13.09 -4.57
CA GLY A 65 -17.95 11.65 -4.45
C GLY A 65 -16.93 11.19 -5.48
N TRP A 66 -17.38 10.44 -6.49
CA TRP A 66 -16.52 9.86 -7.53
C TRP A 66 -17.00 10.15 -8.95
N SER A 67 -18.10 10.90 -9.11
CA SER A 67 -18.77 11.10 -10.41
C SER A 67 -18.98 9.77 -11.14
N ILE A 68 -19.53 8.78 -10.44
CA ILE A 68 -19.61 7.41 -10.97
C ILE A 68 -20.43 7.38 -12.28
N PRO A 69 -20.01 6.58 -13.29
CA PRO A 69 -20.74 6.44 -14.55
C PRO A 69 -21.91 5.45 -14.38
N LEU A 70 -22.92 5.82 -13.59
CA LEU A 70 -24.02 4.92 -13.22
C LEU A 70 -25.18 4.99 -14.22
N SER A 71 -25.50 3.84 -14.82
CA SER A 71 -26.69 3.64 -15.66
C SER A 71 -27.85 3.06 -14.86
N LYS A 72 -29.06 3.58 -15.12
CA LYS A 72 -30.33 3.16 -14.52
C LYS A 72 -31.20 2.52 -15.60
N ILE A 73 -31.15 1.20 -15.73
CA ILE A 73 -31.72 0.47 -16.86
C ILE A 73 -33.08 -0.13 -16.47
N ARG A 74 -34.10 0.09 -17.30
CA ARG A 74 -35.44 -0.48 -17.09
C ARG A 74 -35.48 -1.95 -17.49
N TYR A 75 -35.95 -2.80 -16.58
CA TYR A 75 -36.26 -4.20 -16.84
C TYR A 75 -37.71 -4.47 -16.40
N GLY A 76 -38.62 -4.46 -17.37
CA GLY A 76 -40.06 -4.48 -17.10
C GLY A 76 -40.51 -3.24 -16.30
N ARG A 77 -41.12 -3.46 -15.13
CA ARG A 77 -41.57 -2.39 -14.21
C ARG A 77 -40.50 -1.95 -13.21
N LYS A 78 -39.34 -2.61 -13.19
CA LYS A 78 -38.27 -2.34 -12.22
C LYS A 78 -37.07 -1.68 -12.91
N VAL A 79 -36.23 -1.02 -12.13
CA VAL A 79 -34.98 -0.40 -12.59
C VAL A 79 -33.82 -1.06 -11.85
N TYR A 80 -32.83 -1.53 -12.60
CA TYR A 80 -31.58 -2.02 -12.03
C TYR A 80 -30.44 -1.05 -12.34
N TYR A 81 -29.40 -1.12 -11.50
CA TYR A 81 -28.28 -0.19 -11.50
C TYR A 81 -27.02 -0.89 -11.94
N ARG A 82 -26.26 -0.27 -12.84
CA ARG A 82 -25.01 -0.83 -13.38
C ARG A 82 -24.10 0.29 -13.89
N TYR A 83 -22.79 0.13 -13.78
CA TYR A 83 -21.88 1.07 -14.43
C TYR A 83 -21.94 0.96 -15.95
N GLU A 84 -21.84 2.10 -16.64
CA GLU A 84 -21.70 2.15 -18.09
C GLU A 84 -20.39 1.48 -18.54
N ASP A 85 -19.32 1.71 -17.78
CA ASP A 85 -18.03 1.02 -17.93
C ASP A 85 -17.81 0.02 -16.78
N LEU A 86 -17.78 -1.27 -17.11
CA LEU A 86 -17.55 -2.34 -16.12
C LEU A 86 -16.10 -2.41 -15.63
N SER A 87 -15.16 -1.68 -16.24
CA SER A 87 -13.79 -1.53 -15.74
C SER A 87 -13.68 -0.44 -14.66
N PHE A 88 -14.68 0.43 -14.55
CA PHE A 88 -14.71 1.51 -13.57
C PHE A 88 -14.84 0.98 -12.14
N SER A 89 -14.11 1.62 -11.22
CA SER A 89 -14.14 1.35 -9.78
C SER A 89 -13.85 2.61 -8.99
N ILE A 90 -14.60 2.85 -7.92
CA ILE A 90 -14.22 3.91 -6.96
C ILE A 90 -12.84 3.62 -6.32
N ASN A 91 -12.41 2.35 -6.32
CA ASN A 91 -11.08 1.95 -5.84
C ASN A 91 -9.99 2.02 -6.93
N ASN A 92 -10.33 2.24 -8.20
CA ASN A 92 -9.35 2.40 -9.28
C ASN A 92 -8.87 3.85 -9.42
N GLN A 93 -9.15 4.72 -8.44
CA GLN A 93 -8.55 6.04 -8.44
C GLN A 93 -7.03 5.89 -8.35
N PRO A 94 -6.26 6.45 -9.30
CA PRO A 94 -4.82 6.54 -9.13
C PRO A 94 -4.56 7.33 -7.86
N LEU A 95 -3.65 6.83 -7.01
CA LEU A 95 -3.20 7.55 -5.82
C LEU A 95 -2.90 8.99 -6.21
N ASN A 96 -3.41 9.95 -5.45
CA ASN A 96 -3.04 11.33 -5.72
C ASN A 96 -1.54 11.51 -5.38
N ALA A 97 -0.90 12.52 -5.98
CA ALA A 97 0.54 12.71 -5.84
C ALA A 97 1.00 12.84 -4.38
N SER A 98 0.15 13.36 -3.49
CA SER A 98 0.45 13.49 -2.06
C SER A 98 0.42 12.13 -1.34
N GLU A 99 -0.58 11.29 -1.60
CA GLU A 99 -0.69 9.94 -1.04
C GLU A 99 0.46 9.05 -1.52
N ALA A 100 0.80 9.15 -2.80
CA ALA A 100 1.94 8.49 -3.40
C ALA A 100 3.26 8.89 -2.71
N GLU A 101 3.50 10.19 -2.48
CA GLU A 101 4.70 10.67 -1.79
C GLU A 101 4.73 10.28 -0.30
N GLN A 102 3.59 10.21 0.38
CA GLN A 102 3.51 9.71 1.75
C GLN A 102 3.88 8.21 1.83
N ILE A 103 3.33 7.39 0.93
CA ILE A 103 3.64 5.96 0.85
C ILE A 103 5.13 5.78 0.52
N LYS A 104 5.67 6.53 -0.45
CA LYS A 104 7.10 6.54 -0.79
C LYS A 104 7.98 6.93 0.40
N SER A 105 7.57 7.93 1.18
CA SER A 105 8.29 8.36 2.38
C SER A 105 8.28 7.30 3.47
N ALA A 106 7.13 6.65 3.72
CA ALA A 106 7.02 5.53 4.65
C ALA A 106 7.88 4.34 4.20
N LEU A 107 7.84 3.99 2.92
CA LEU A 107 8.67 2.94 2.33
C LEU A 107 10.16 3.25 2.45
N ARG A 108 10.59 4.50 2.23
CA ARG A 108 11.98 4.92 2.45
C ARG A 108 12.42 4.79 3.90
N ILE A 109 11.51 4.92 4.85
CA ILE A 109 11.81 4.68 6.27
C ILE A 109 11.93 3.16 6.49
N ILE A 110 10.99 2.38 5.99
CA ILE A 110 10.98 0.91 6.13
C ILE A 110 12.20 0.28 5.44
N SER A 111 12.59 0.77 4.26
CA SER A 111 13.77 0.31 3.52
C SER A 111 15.09 0.68 4.20
N ARG A 112 15.09 1.55 5.22
CA ARG A 112 16.29 1.74 6.07
C ARG A 112 16.46 0.60 7.07
N PHE A 113 15.41 -0.20 7.29
CA PHE A 113 15.43 -1.39 8.13
C PHE A 113 15.52 -2.69 7.31
N SER A 114 15.59 -2.61 5.97
CA SER A 114 15.78 -3.79 5.12
C SER A 114 17.14 -4.43 5.40
N GLY A 115 17.13 -5.69 5.84
CA GLY A 115 18.32 -6.42 6.26
C GLY A 115 18.14 -7.28 7.52
N THR A 116 17.01 -7.13 8.21
CA THR A 116 16.55 -8.12 9.18
C THR A 116 15.56 -9.09 8.51
N PRO A 117 15.57 -10.40 8.87
CA PRO A 117 14.71 -11.41 8.25
C PRO A 117 13.20 -11.07 8.28
N GLN A 118 12.76 -10.23 9.22
CA GLN A 118 11.35 -9.83 9.34
C GLN A 118 10.88 -8.85 8.24
N PHE A 119 11.78 -8.25 7.45
CA PHE A 119 11.45 -7.22 6.46
C PHE A 119 11.77 -7.63 5.01
N GLU A 120 12.04 -8.92 4.74
CA GLU A 120 12.25 -9.42 3.36
C GLU A 120 11.02 -9.15 2.45
N TRP A 121 9.81 -9.17 3.00
CA TRP A 121 8.57 -8.83 2.29
C TRP A 121 8.57 -7.43 1.67
N VAL A 122 9.38 -6.50 2.20
CA VAL A 122 9.49 -5.13 1.68
C VAL A 122 10.20 -5.13 0.33
N ASN A 123 11.21 -5.98 0.16
CA ASN A 123 11.95 -6.12 -1.10
C ASN A 123 11.06 -6.69 -2.21
N GLU A 124 10.06 -7.51 -1.87
CA GLU A 124 9.07 -8.05 -2.82
C GLU A 124 7.98 -7.03 -3.19
N MET A 125 7.64 -6.11 -2.27
CA MET A 125 6.64 -5.07 -2.49
C MET A 125 7.16 -3.91 -3.35
N ILE A 126 8.44 -3.57 -3.23
CA ILE A 126 9.07 -2.45 -3.98
C ILE A 126 8.84 -2.57 -5.50
N PRO A 127 9.10 -3.71 -6.17
CA PRO A 127 8.84 -3.87 -7.61
C PRO A 127 7.37 -3.69 -8.00
N MET A 128 6.44 -4.16 -7.16
CA MET A 128 5.00 -3.99 -7.40
C MET A 128 4.61 -2.51 -7.32
N LEU A 129 5.19 -1.77 -6.36
CA LEU A 129 4.96 -0.34 -6.19
C LEU A 129 5.64 0.50 -7.28
N GLU A 130 6.84 0.11 -7.72
CA GLU A 130 7.52 0.68 -8.89
C GLU A 130 6.66 0.51 -10.15
N SER A 131 6.16 -0.69 -10.40
CA SER A 131 5.34 -1.02 -11.57
C SER A 131 3.99 -0.29 -11.57
N LYS A 132 3.32 -0.19 -10.41
CA LYS A 132 2.00 0.43 -10.31
C LYS A 132 2.03 1.96 -10.21
N PHE A 133 3.11 2.55 -9.71
CA PHE A 133 3.12 3.97 -9.36
C PHE A 133 4.31 4.76 -9.91
N GLY A 134 5.37 4.12 -10.42
CA GLY A 134 6.53 4.81 -11.01
C GLY A 134 7.33 5.66 -10.00
N LEU A 135 7.25 5.35 -8.69
CA LEU A 135 7.63 6.27 -7.62
C LEU A 135 9.08 6.16 -7.12
N ILE A 136 9.86 5.17 -7.54
CA ILE A 136 11.18 4.90 -6.94
C ILE A 136 12.23 4.82 -8.05
N GLU A 137 13.14 5.81 -8.07
CA GLU A 137 14.45 5.64 -8.72
C GLU A 137 15.29 4.73 -7.83
N ARG A 138 15.72 3.59 -8.38
CA ARG A 138 16.66 2.68 -7.71
C ARG A 138 17.94 3.45 -7.37
N LYS A 139 18.14 3.79 -6.09
CA LYS A 139 19.50 4.01 -5.58
C LYS A 139 20.15 2.64 -5.41
N SER A 140 21.40 2.54 -5.87
CA SER A 140 22.21 1.32 -5.93
C SER A 140 22.15 0.51 -4.63
N GLU A 141 22.09 -0.81 -4.76
CA GLU A 141 22.14 -1.76 -3.64
C GLU A 141 23.48 -1.60 -2.89
N ILE A 142 23.42 -1.18 -1.63
CA ILE A 142 24.60 -0.85 -0.80
C ILE A 142 24.94 -1.93 0.23
N ILE A 143 24.09 -2.95 0.39
CA ILE A 143 24.31 -4.05 1.36
C ILE A 143 23.70 -5.37 0.88
N SER A 144 24.43 -6.47 1.02
CA SER A 144 23.95 -7.84 0.75
C SER A 144 24.24 -8.76 1.93
N PHE A 145 23.25 -9.56 2.32
CA PHE A 145 23.34 -10.52 3.44
C PHE A 145 23.54 -11.95 2.92
N GLU A 146 24.40 -12.72 3.58
CA GLU A 146 24.57 -14.17 3.41
C GLU A 146 24.36 -14.84 4.79
N SER A 147 23.84 -16.06 4.83
CA SER A 147 23.54 -16.75 6.09
C SER A 147 24.83 -17.20 6.79
N ASN A 148 25.29 -16.45 7.81
CA ASN A 148 26.39 -16.83 8.68
C ASN A 148 26.01 -16.63 10.16
N ILE A 149 25.84 -17.74 10.87
CA ILE A 149 25.38 -17.79 12.28
C ILE A 149 26.50 -17.35 13.24
N ASP A 150 27.77 -17.41 12.82
CA ASP A 150 28.95 -17.12 13.63
C ASP A 150 29.62 -15.77 13.29
N LEU A 151 28.86 -14.81 12.73
CA LEU A 151 29.41 -13.54 12.25
C LEU A 151 30.05 -12.72 13.39
N LYS A 152 31.38 -12.63 13.37
CA LYS A 152 32.14 -11.71 14.25
C LYS A 152 32.11 -10.30 13.66
N GLY A 153 31.94 -9.29 14.51
CA GLY A 153 31.99 -7.89 14.07
C GLY A 153 30.64 -7.28 13.64
N LEU A 154 29.51 -7.93 13.92
CA LEU A 154 28.15 -7.39 13.70
C LEU A 154 27.95 -5.97 14.25
N HIS A 155 28.63 -5.62 15.34
CA HIS A 155 28.56 -4.27 15.93
C HIS A 155 29.10 -3.18 15.00
N PHE A 156 29.94 -3.51 14.02
CA PHE A 156 30.42 -2.57 12.99
C PHE A 156 29.46 -2.40 11.81
N LEU A 157 28.44 -3.26 11.68
CA LEU A 157 27.49 -3.21 10.57
C LEU A 157 26.77 -1.86 10.51
N ASN A 158 26.16 -1.46 11.62
CA ASN A 158 25.44 -0.19 11.74
C ASN A 158 26.31 1.04 11.45
N PRO A 159 27.51 1.22 12.06
CA PRO A 159 28.34 2.37 11.77
C PRO A 159 28.87 2.39 10.33
N LEU A 160 29.23 1.24 9.74
CA LEU A 160 29.66 1.18 8.33
C LEU A 160 28.49 1.47 7.37
N PHE A 161 27.31 0.94 7.66
CA PHE A 161 26.10 1.19 6.88
C PHE A 161 25.76 2.68 6.88
N ASN A 162 25.75 3.29 8.07
CA ASN A 162 25.52 4.73 8.20
C ASN A 162 26.58 5.56 7.49
N ALA A 163 27.84 5.09 7.43
CA ALA A 163 28.88 5.78 6.69
C ALA A 163 28.64 5.79 5.18
N ILE A 164 28.20 4.66 4.60
CA ILE A 164 27.84 4.57 3.17
C ILE A 164 26.64 5.47 2.87
N VAL A 165 25.57 5.37 3.67
CA VAL A 165 24.32 6.13 3.47
C VAL A 165 24.56 7.65 3.52
N ASN A 166 25.47 8.10 4.38
CA ASN A 166 25.75 9.53 4.55
C ASN A 166 26.99 10.00 3.80
N GLU A 167 27.56 9.17 2.91
CA GLU A 167 28.77 9.47 2.13
C GLU A 167 29.94 9.95 3.03
N ARG A 168 30.08 9.34 4.22
CA ARG A 168 31.08 9.70 5.21
C ARG A 168 32.35 8.86 5.05
N VAL A 169 33.48 9.56 4.93
CA VAL A 169 34.81 8.97 4.97
C VAL A 169 35.12 8.48 6.39
N LEU A 170 35.72 7.30 6.49
CA LEU A 170 36.06 6.66 7.76
C LEU A 170 37.58 6.62 7.95
N LEU A 171 38.03 6.79 9.19
CA LEU A 171 39.37 6.43 9.61
C LEU A 171 39.30 5.06 10.30
N VAL A 172 39.89 4.04 9.68
CA VAL A 172 39.79 2.65 10.14
C VAL A 172 41.14 2.17 10.63
N LYS A 173 41.17 1.61 11.84
CA LYS A 173 42.35 0.89 12.35
C LYS A 173 42.31 -0.55 11.85
N TYR A 174 43.15 -0.87 10.88
CA TYR A 174 43.18 -2.16 10.20
C TYR A 174 44.44 -2.95 10.57
N LYS A 175 44.31 -4.27 10.70
CA LYS A 175 45.43 -5.19 10.87
C LYS A 175 45.30 -6.27 9.81
N ASP A 176 46.20 -6.24 8.83
CA ASP A 176 46.27 -7.30 7.83
C ASP A 176 46.95 -8.57 8.38
N PHE A 177 46.97 -9.63 7.57
CA PHE A 177 47.56 -10.92 7.94
C PHE A 177 49.10 -10.93 8.03
N ARG A 178 49.78 -9.90 7.49
CA ARG A 178 51.24 -9.86 7.36
C ARG A 178 51.89 -8.96 8.42
N SER A 179 51.15 -8.00 8.92
CA SER A 179 51.62 -6.95 9.83
C SER A 179 51.47 -7.38 11.28
N SER A 180 52.53 -7.16 12.07
CA SER A 180 52.51 -7.41 13.52
C SER A 180 51.61 -6.42 14.26
N GLU A 181 51.58 -5.17 13.82
CA GLU A 181 50.81 -4.07 14.39
C GLU A 181 49.70 -3.58 13.45
N SER A 182 48.66 -2.99 14.04
CA SER A 182 47.58 -2.33 13.30
C SER A 182 47.99 -0.93 12.84
N TYR A 183 47.51 -0.52 11.68
CA TYR A 183 47.72 0.82 11.12
C TYR A 183 46.40 1.49 10.76
N GLU A 184 46.42 2.81 10.56
CA GLU A 184 45.24 3.59 10.20
C GLU A 184 45.12 3.75 8.68
N ILE A 185 43.90 3.61 8.16
CA ILE A 185 43.58 3.83 6.76
C ILE A 185 42.41 4.81 6.62
N THR A 186 42.48 5.68 5.61
CA THR A 186 41.33 6.47 5.17
C THR A 186 40.50 5.62 4.21
N PHE A 187 39.27 5.29 4.59
CA PHE A 187 38.41 4.37 3.87
C PHE A 187 37.16 5.07 3.35
N HIS A 188 36.87 4.86 2.07
CA HIS A 188 35.66 5.34 1.41
C HIS A 188 34.73 4.13 1.23
N PRO A 189 33.74 3.94 2.11
CA PRO A 189 32.88 2.76 2.04
C PRO A 189 31.85 2.94 0.92
N TYR A 190 31.70 1.93 0.06
CA TYR A 190 30.73 1.94 -1.05
C TYR A 190 29.70 0.79 -0.98
N TYR A 191 30.09 -0.33 -0.38
CA TYR A 191 29.28 -1.55 -0.38
C TYR A 191 29.62 -2.42 0.85
N LEU A 192 28.59 -3.02 1.45
CA LEU A 192 28.72 -3.99 2.53
C LEU A 192 28.27 -5.37 2.07
N LYS A 193 29.13 -6.37 2.20
CA LYS A 193 28.77 -7.76 1.99
C LYS A 193 28.96 -8.54 3.28
N GLN A 194 27.93 -9.23 3.72
CA GLN A 194 28.06 -10.26 4.75
C GLN A 194 28.67 -11.51 4.10
N TYR A 195 29.71 -12.07 4.74
CA TYR A 195 30.40 -13.31 4.38
C TYR A 195 30.73 -14.07 5.66
#